data_AF-A0AAD7MV58-F1
#
_entry.id   AF-A0AAD7MV58-F1
#
_cell.length_a   1.000
_cell.length_b   1.000
_cell.length_c   1.000
_cell.angle_alpha   90.00
_cell.angle_beta   90.00
_cell.angle_gamma   90.00
#
_symmetry.space_group_name_H-M   'P 1'
#
loop_
_entity.id
_entity.type
_entity.pdbx_description
1 polymer ?
#
loop_
_entity_poly.entity_id
_entity_poly.type
_entity_poly.pdbx_seq_one_letter_code
_entity_poly.pdbx_strand_id
1 'polypeptide(L)'
;MDLRVNPDELRSRGNIWRIITVLQSLLTHPMGLDIGGFHVTPDIASEHLQVIGISQQQIDALLNPIDHQDAPLAYNLLRVLWTLPDAPAMASPNFIHARVALQVFGRLAQHLVTQENLEAGAIRTENLT
;
A
#
# COMPACT_ATOMS: atom_id res chain seq x y z
N MET A 1 13.75 -20.59 -20.85
CA MET A 1 14.39 -19.46 -20.14
C MET A 1 14.38 -19.81 -18.68
N ASP A 2 15.55 -20.17 -18.13
CA ASP A 2 15.70 -20.63 -16.75
C ASP A 2 16.24 -19.44 -15.93
N LEU A 3 15.36 -18.79 -15.18
CA LEU A 3 15.71 -17.61 -14.38
C LEU A 3 16.26 -18.09 -13.03
N ARG A 4 17.55 -18.41 -13.01
CA ARG A 4 18.29 -18.72 -11.77
C ARG A 4 18.58 -17.42 -11.03
N VAL A 5 17.57 -16.86 -10.38
CA VAL A 5 17.74 -15.70 -9.49
C VAL A 5 18.13 -16.21 -8.11
N ASN A 6 19.21 -15.67 -7.56
CA ASN A 6 19.67 -16.01 -6.22
C ASN A 6 18.60 -15.58 -5.21
N PRO A 7 18.05 -16.48 -4.37
CA PRO A 7 16.97 -16.15 -3.45
C PRO A 7 17.32 -14.94 -2.57
N ASP A 8 18.59 -14.79 -2.19
CA ASP A 8 19.04 -13.70 -1.32
C ASP A 8 19.05 -12.32 -2.00
N GLU A 9 19.12 -12.26 -3.34
CA GLU A 9 18.92 -11.01 -4.10
C GLU A 9 17.44 -10.62 -4.19
N LEU A 10 16.52 -11.58 -4.07
CA LEU A 10 15.08 -11.31 -3.91
C LEU A 10 14.73 -10.92 -2.45
N ARG A 11 15.58 -11.25 -1.47
CA ARG A 11 15.31 -11.11 -0.01
C ARG A 11 15.96 -9.89 0.66
N SER A 12 16.53 -8.98 -0.11
CA SER A 12 17.21 -7.79 0.44
C SER A 12 16.19 -6.77 0.95
N ARG A 13 16.49 -6.12 2.09
CA ARG A 13 15.75 -4.95 2.61
C ARG A 13 15.51 -3.87 1.53
N GLY A 14 16.38 -3.79 0.52
CA GLY A 14 16.20 -2.92 -0.65
C GLY A 14 14.97 -3.24 -1.51
N ASN A 15 14.50 -4.49 -1.54
CA ASN A 15 13.32 -4.90 -2.30
C ASN A 15 12.02 -4.51 -1.60
N ILE A 16 11.90 -4.71 -0.28
CA ILE A 16 10.71 -4.26 0.48
C ILE A 16 10.49 -2.76 0.34
N TRP A 17 11.56 -1.96 0.52
CA TRP A 17 11.45 -0.52 0.34
C TRP A 17 11.02 -0.15 -1.07
N ARG A 18 11.58 -0.82 -2.08
CA ARG A 18 11.18 -0.62 -3.48
C ARG A 18 9.72 -1.00 -3.72
N ILE A 19 9.23 -2.11 -3.16
CA ILE A 19 7.82 -2.54 -3.25
C ILE A 19 6.92 -1.47 -2.63
N ILE A 20 7.25 -1.00 -1.42
CA ILE A 20 6.48 0.04 -0.73
C ILE A 20 6.43 1.32 -1.56
N THR A 21 7.57 1.79 -2.07
CA THR A 21 7.63 2.99 -2.92
C THR A 21 6.83 2.82 -4.21
N VAL A 22 6.89 1.65 -4.87
CA VAL A 22 6.09 1.38 -6.07
C VAL A 22 4.60 1.43 -5.75
N LEU A 23 4.16 0.78 -4.67
CA LEU A 23 2.76 0.77 -4.27
C LEU A 23 2.24 2.18 -3.92
N GLN A 24 3.04 2.98 -3.19
CA GLN A 24 2.72 4.38 -2.94
C GLN A 24 2.60 5.16 -4.26
N SER A 25 3.61 5.08 -5.14
CA SER A 25 3.64 5.80 -6.40
C SER A 25 2.44 5.49 -7.29
N LEU A 26 1.93 4.25 -7.27
CA LEU A 26 0.72 3.87 -8.00
C LEU A 26 -0.51 4.61 -7.47
N LEU A 27 -0.64 4.79 -6.15
CA LEU A 27 -1.78 5.45 -5.55
C LEU A 27 -1.70 6.98 -5.64
N THR A 28 -0.49 7.55 -5.61
CA THR A 28 -0.27 9.00 -5.71
C THR A 28 -0.16 9.48 -7.16
N HIS A 29 -0.24 8.58 -8.13
CA HIS A 29 -0.09 8.94 -9.54
C HIS A 29 -1.25 9.87 -9.97
N PRO A 30 -0.98 11.02 -10.64
CA PRO A 30 -2.03 11.96 -11.04
C PRO A 30 -3.10 11.37 -11.97
N MET A 31 -2.74 10.37 -12.77
CA MET A 31 -3.68 9.67 -13.65
C MET A 31 -4.54 8.63 -12.92
N GLY A 32 -4.34 8.42 -11.61
CA GLY A 32 -5.02 7.38 -10.86
C GLY A 32 -4.60 5.95 -11.20
N LEU A 33 -5.35 5.00 -10.66
CA LEU A 33 -5.11 3.57 -10.75
C LEU A 33 -6.45 2.82 -10.88
N ASP A 34 -6.54 1.91 -11.84
CA ASP A 34 -7.70 1.02 -11.97
C ASP A 34 -7.56 -0.21 -11.07
N ILE A 35 -8.54 -0.40 -10.19
CA ILE A 35 -8.60 -1.55 -9.27
C ILE A 35 -9.97 -2.21 -9.40
N GLY A 36 -9.99 -3.45 -9.89
CA GLY A 36 -11.24 -4.24 -9.97
C GLY A 36 -12.34 -3.59 -10.81
N GLY A 37 -11.98 -2.80 -11.83
CA GLY A 37 -12.93 -2.07 -12.68
C GLY A 37 -13.36 -0.71 -12.14
N PHE A 38 -12.78 -0.24 -11.04
CA PHE A 38 -13.01 1.09 -10.49
C PHE A 38 -11.73 1.95 -10.59
N HIS A 39 -11.87 3.16 -11.12
CA HIS A 39 -10.77 4.11 -11.28
C HIS A 39 -10.59 4.95 -10.01
N VAL A 40 -9.47 4.76 -9.31
CA VAL A 40 -9.14 5.49 -8.08
C VAL A 40 -8.14 6.59 -8.39
N THR A 41 -8.52 7.83 -8.14
CA THR A 41 -7.62 8.99 -8.20
C THR A 41 -7.08 9.34 -6.81
N PRO A 42 -6.00 10.15 -6.72
CA PRO A 42 -5.52 10.66 -5.43
C PRO A 42 -6.60 11.43 -4.65
N ASP A 43 -7.50 12.14 -5.33
CA ASP A 43 -8.62 12.85 -4.70
C ASP A 43 -9.62 11.89 -4.04
N ILE A 44 -9.94 10.78 -4.72
CA ILE A 44 -10.78 9.72 -4.15
C ILE A 44 -10.09 9.09 -2.95
N ALA A 45 -8.79 8.80 -3.05
CA ALA A 45 -8.03 8.28 -1.91
C ALA A 45 -8.07 9.27 -0.72
N SER A 46 -7.84 10.55 -0.98
CA SER A 46 -7.90 11.65 -0.01
C SER A 46 -9.25 11.71 0.71
N GLU A 47 -10.37 11.74 -0.03
CA GLU A 47 -11.72 11.75 0.55
C GLU A 47 -11.93 10.57 1.51
N HIS A 48 -11.49 9.38 1.11
CA HIS A 48 -11.61 8.17 1.89
C HIS A 48 -10.75 8.17 3.17
N LEU A 49 -9.62 8.87 3.16
CA LEU A 49 -8.72 9.09 4.31
C LEU A 49 -9.27 10.17 5.25
N GLN A 50 -9.87 11.23 4.72
CA GLN A 50 -10.52 12.27 5.53
C GLN A 50 -11.68 11.69 6.37
N VAL A 51 -12.51 10.84 5.75
CA VAL A 51 -13.66 10.21 6.41
C VAL A 51 -13.27 9.37 7.64
N ILE A 52 -12.06 8.81 7.67
CA ILE A 52 -11.55 8.05 8.81
C ILE A 52 -10.81 8.91 9.83
N GLY A 53 -10.88 10.24 9.70
CA GLY A 53 -10.37 11.22 10.66
C GLY A 53 -8.91 11.63 10.46
N ILE A 54 -8.30 11.33 9.31
CA ILE A 54 -6.94 11.78 9.01
C ILE A 54 -7.00 13.25 8.60
N SER A 55 -6.15 14.07 9.22
CA SER A 55 -6.10 15.51 8.93
C SER A 55 -5.61 15.79 7.52
N GLN A 56 -6.07 16.89 6.90
CA GLN A 56 -5.64 17.26 5.54
C GLN A 56 -4.12 17.35 5.43
N GLN A 57 -3.44 17.93 6.43
CA GLN A 57 -1.99 18.02 6.47
C GLN A 57 -1.31 16.64 6.42
N GLN A 58 -1.85 15.65 7.10
CA GLN A 58 -1.32 14.28 7.04
C GLN A 58 -1.61 13.63 5.69
N ILE A 59 -2.78 13.87 5.11
CA ILE A 59 -3.12 13.37 3.78
C ILE A 59 -2.20 13.94 2.72
N ASP A 60 -1.96 15.26 2.76
CA ASP A 60 -1.05 15.94 1.85
C ASP A 60 0.36 15.35 1.96
N ALA A 61 0.83 15.02 3.17
CA ALA A 61 2.09 14.34 3.36
C ALA A 61 2.06 12.91 2.77
N LEU A 62 1.05 12.11 3.13
CA LEU A 62 0.95 10.70 2.69
C LEU A 62 0.82 10.55 1.17
N LEU A 63 0.06 11.44 0.54
CA LEU A 63 -0.21 11.43 -0.89
C LEU A 63 0.75 12.30 -1.71
N ASN A 64 1.78 12.87 -1.08
CA ASN A 64 2.77 13.68 -1.80
C ASN A 64 3.59 12.82 -2.76
N PRO A 65 3.48 13.02 -4.08
CA PRO A 65 4.25 12.25 -5.05
C PRO A 65 5.73 12.68 -5.09
N ILE A 66 6.15 13.77 -4.44
CA ILE A 66 7.55 14.22 -4.48
C ILE A 66 8.36 13.58 -3.34
N ASP A 67 7.69 13.14 -2.28
CA ASP A 67 8.33 12.61 -1.08
C ASP A 67 8.61 11.10 -1.17
N HIS A 68 9.13 10.66 -2.32
CA HIS A 68 9.47 9.26 -2.61
C HIS A 68 10.62 8.69 -1.74
N GLN A 69 11.22 9.51 -0.87
CA GLN A 69 12.33 9.12 -0.01
C GLN A 69 11.94 8.87 1.45
N ASP A 70 10.74 9.26 1.89
CA ASP A 70 10.22 8.91 3.22
C ASP A 70 9.48 7.56 3.18
N ALA A 71 10.29 6.51 3.15
CA ALA A 71 9.78 5.15 3.10
C ALA A 71 8.92 4.76 4.33
N PRO A 72 9.16 5.28 5.54
CA PRO A 72 8.19 5.23 6.65
C PRO A 72 6.82 5.86 6.34
N LEU A 73 6.78 7.01 5.67
CA LEU A 73 5.52 7.67 5.29
C LEU A 73 4.74 6.85 4.27
N ALA A 74 5.43 6.31 3.26
CA ALA A 74 4.86 5.39 2.28
C ALA A 74 4.27 4.14 2.94
N TYR A 75 5.00 3.55 3.88
CA TYR A 75 4.52 2.40 4.64
C TYR A 75 3.29 2.75 5.51
N ASN A 76 3.27 3.93 6.13
CA ASN A 76 2.12 4.39 6.90
C ASN A 76 0.87 4.56 6.03
N LEU A 77 1.01 5.10 4.82
CA LEU A 77 -0.10 5.19 3.86
C LEU A 77 -0.67 3.80 3.56
N LEU A 78 0.20 2.84 3.21
CA LEU A 78 -0.22 1.47 2.93
C LEU A 78 -0.90 0.84 4.15
N ARG A 79 -0.34 1.01 5.35
CA ARG A 79 -0.93 0.50 6.60
C ARG A 79 -2.32 1.05 6.88
N VAL A 80 -2.55 2.34 6.59
CA VAL A 80 -3.90 2.92 6.71
C VAL A 80 -4.87 2.24 5.74
N LEU A 81 -4.46 1.96 4.50
CA LEU A 81 -5.29 1.26 3.53
C LEU A 81 -5.54 -0.21 3.91
N TRP A 82 -4.59 -0.87 4.58
CA TRP A 82 -4.75 -2.24 5.09
C TRP A 82 -5.83 -2.35 6.16
N THR A 83 -5.95 -1.28 6.96
CA THR A 83 -6.85 -1.21 8.12
C THR A 83 -8.09 -0.37 7.84
N LEU A 84 -8.35 -0.10 6.56
CA LEU A 84 -9.43 0.77 6.12
C LEU A 84 -10.79 0.15 6.49
N PRO A 85 -11.60 0.81 7.35
CA PRO A 85 -12.89 0.29 7.77
C PRO A 85 -13.85 0.23 6.58
N ASP A 86 -14.93 -0.52 6.76
CA ASP A 86 -16.00 -0.58 5.78
C ASP A 86 -16.60 0.82 5.53
N ALA A 87 -17.21 0.97 4.34
CA ALA A 87 -17.85 2.22 3.98
C ALA A 87 -18.98 2.55 4.98
N PRO A 88 -19.20 3.83 5.30
CA PRO A 88 -20.34 4.25 6.10
C PRO A 88 -21.65 3.72 5.50
N ALA A 89 -22.60 3.29 6.34
CA ALA A 89 -23.84 2.66 5.89
C ALA A 89 -24.68 3.51 4.92
N MET A 90 -24.57 4.84 5.00
CA MET A 90 -25.27 5.81 4.16
C MET A 90 -24.41 6.37 3.02
N ALA A 91 -23.27 5.75 2.73
CA ALA A 91 -22.38 6.19 1.65
C ALA A 91 -23.01 5.95 0.27
N SER A 92 -22.62 6.77 -0.70
CA SER A 92 -23.07 6.59 -2.08
C SER A 92 -22.52 5.27 -2.66
N PRO A 93 -23.21 4.65 -3.64
CA PRO A 93 -22.69 3.44 -4.31
C PRO A 93 -21.28 3.63 -4.88
N ASN A 94 -20.98 4.82 -5.40
CA ASN A 94 -19.66 5.15 -5.93
C ASN A 94 -18.59 5.14 -4.83
N PHE A 95 -18.90 5.74 -3.66
CA PHE A 95 -18.01 5.71 -2.50
C PHE A 95 -17.81 4.28 -2.00
N ILE A 96 -18.86 3.45 -1.97
CA ILE A 96 -18.73 2.05 -1.56
C ILE A 96 -17.78 1.30 -2.51
N HIS A 97 -17.92 1.48 -3.83
CA HIS A 97 -17.02 0.86 -4.80
C HIS A 97 -15.56 1.34 -4.66
N ALA A 98 -15.36 2.65 -4.48
CA ALA A 98 -14.04 3.21 -4.19
C ALA A 98 -13.45 2.63 -2.90
N ARG A 99 -14.25 2.47 -1.83
CA ARG A 99 -13.81 1.86 -0.57
C ARG A 99 -13.36 0.43 -0.78
N VAL A 100 -14.13 -0.36 -1.50
CA VAL A 100 -13.80 -1.77 -1.80
C VAL A 100 -12.51 -1.85 -2.62
N ALA A 101 -12.36 -1.00 -3.64
CA ALA A 101 -11.14 -0.91 -4.44
C ALA A 101 -9.90 -0.59 -3.57
N LEU A 102 -9.99 0.43 -2.71
CA LEU A 102 -8.92 0.81 -1.79
C LEU A 102 -8.60 -0.30 -0.78
N GLN A 103 -9.61 -1.01 -0.26
CA GLN A 103 -9.41 -2.17 0.62
C GLN A 103 -8.75 -3.35 -0.11
N VAL A 104 -9.09 -3.60 -1.38
CA VAL A 104 -8.43 -4.63 -2.19
C VAL A 104 -6.96 -4.28 -2.40
N PHE A 105 -6.67 -3.03 -2.77
CA PHE A 105 -5.31 -2.55 -2.91
C PHE A 105 -4.53 -2.64 -1.58
N GLY A 106 -5.18 -2.27 -0.48
CA GLY A 106 -4.65 -2.43 0.87
C GLY A 106 -4.27 -3.89 1.15
N ARG A 107 -5.20 -4.85 0.97
CA ARG A 107 -4.90 -6.27 1.17
C ARG A 107 -3.74 -6.77 0.31
N LEU A 108 -3.68 -6.36 -0.97
CA LEU A 108 -2.55 -6.68 -1.85
C LEU A 108 -1.23 -6.16 -1.26
N ALA A 109 -1.19 -4.90 -0.88
CA ALA A 109 -0.02 -4.28 -0.28
C ALA A 109 0.39 -4.97 1.04
N GLN A 110 -0.58 -5.37 1.87
CA GLN A 110 -0.32 -6.12 3.10
C GLN A 110 0.34 -7.46 2.78
N HIS A 111 -0.20 -8.22 1.83
CA HIS A 111 0.37 -9.51 1.44
C HIS A 111 1.80 -9.35 0.89
N LEU A 112 2.04 -8.39 0.00
CA LEU A 112 3.37 -8.15 -0.58
C LEU A 112 4.41 -7.74 0.48
N VAL A 113 4.02 -6.89 1.43
CA VAL A 113 4.95 -6.43 2.49
C VAL A 113 5.12 -7.47 3.61
N THR A 114 4.08 -8.25 3.94
CA THR A 114 4.12 -9.19 5.07
C THR A 114 4.67 -10.56 4.69
N GLN A 115 4.47 -11.03 3.45
CA GLN A 115 5.08 -12.28 2.97
C GLN A 115 6.61 -12.20 3.00
N GLU A 116 7.20 -11.06 2.62
CA GLU A 116 8.64 -10.85 2.76
C GLU A 116 9.10 -10.83 4.24
N ASN A 117 8.28 -10.33 5.17
CA ASN A 117 8.63 -10.29 6.59
C ASN A 117 8.55 -11.66 7.30
N LEU A 118 7.65 -12.55 6.87
CA LEU A 118 7.50 -13.89 7.46
C LEU A 118 8.67 -14.82 7.06
N GLU A 119 9.15 -14.75 5.82
CA GLU A 119 10.29 -15.56 5.39
C GLU A 119 11.64 -15.04 5.93
N ALA A 120 11.77 -13.74 6.15
CA ALA A 120 12.94 -13.16 6.82
C ALA A 120 13.07 -13.57 8.30
N GLY A 121 11.95 -13.90 8.95
CA GLY A 121 11.89 -14.39 10.33
C GLY A 121 12.22 -15.88 10.46
N ALA A 122 11.75 -16.71 9.52
CA ALA A 122 11.93 -18.17 9.56
C ALA A 122 13.40 -18.62 9.41
N ILE A 123 14.21 -17.92 8.60
CA ILE A 123 15.63 -18.25 8.35
C ILE A 123 16.53 -17.91 9.56
N ARG A 124 16.09 -17.01 10.45
CA ARG A 124 16.84 -16.68 11.68
C ARG A 124 16.78 -17.77 12.74
N THR A 125 15.74 -18.61 12.72
CA THR A 125 15.60 -19.75 13.63
C THR A 125 16.33 -21.01 13.16
N GLU A 126 16.63 -21.14 11.87
CA GLU A 126 17.33 -22.32 11.32
C GLU A 126 18.86 -22.20 11.37
N ASN A 127 19.42 -21.01 11.58
CA ASN A 127 20.87 -20.78 11.72
C ASN A 127 21.37 -20.81 13.18
N LEU A 128 20.54 -21.28 14.11
CA LEU A 128 20.87 -21.40 15.54
C LEU A 128 20.70 -22.84 16.07
N THR A 129 20.62 -23.83 15.19
CA THR A 129 20.61 -25.27 15.51
C THR A 129 21.67 -26.02 14.73
#